data_AF-H8N1J6-F1
#
_entry.id   AF-H8N1J6-F1
#
_cell.length_a   1.000
_cell.length_b   1.000
_cell.length_c   1.000
_cell.angle_alpha   90.00
_cell.angle_beta   90.00
_cell.angle_gamma   90.00
#
_symmetry.space_group_name_H-M   'P 1'
#
loop_
_entity.id
_entity.type
_entity.pdbx_description
1 polymer ?
#
loop_
_entity_poly.entity_id
_entity_poly.type
_entity_poly.pdbx_seq_one_letter_code
_entity_poly.pdbx_strand_id
1 'polypeptide(L)'
;MALGMGGCQDTPAPAPDDTRMQKLRACVLADLPPPEQAGGDWTVSAYVFVEAYQRCQQASGAASGTDDFRALGRDLARPLTEDPSRVRITAEPPGGAP
;
A
#
# COMPACT_ATOMS: atom_id res chain seq x y z
N MET A 1 -5.99 -36.52 27.80
CA MET A 1 -6.41 -36.18 26.42
C MET A 1 -6.36 -34.67 26.29
N ALA A 2 -5.69 -34.17 25.25
CA ALA A 2 -5.79 -32.83 24.63
C ALA A 2 -5.40 -31.59 25.48
N LEU A 3 -4.69 -30.53 25.06
CA LEU A 3 -3.99 -29.99 23.85
C LEU A 3 -3.08 -28.87 24.45
N GLY A 4 -1.86 -28.52 24.02
CA GLY A 4 -1.41 -28.19 22.67
C GLY A 4 -1.13 -26.67 22.56
N MET A 5 0.02 -26.31 21.95
CA MET A 5 0.39 -24.99 21.39
C MET A 5 0.74 -23.89 22.43
N GLY A 6 1.85 -23.16 22.38
CA GLY A 6 2.77 -22.81 21.32
C GLY A 6 3.26 -21.40 21.68
N GLY A 7 4.57 -21.15 21.63
CA GLY A 7 5.16 -19.90 22.09
C GLY A 7 4.59 -18.69 21.34
N CYS A 8 3.87 -17.82 22.06
CA CYS A 8 3.74 -16.43 21.66
C CYS A 8 5.08 -15.78 21.99
N GLN A 9 6.02 -15.87 21.04
CA GLN A 9 7.15 -14.96 20.98
C GLN A 9 6.59 -13.54 21.06
N ASP A 10 7.16 -12.74 21.97
CA ASP A 10 6.91 -11.33 22.22
C ASP A 10 7.24 -10.53 20.95
N THR A 11 6.37 -10.64 19.94
CA THR A 11 6.36 -9.75 18.80
C THR A 11 5.54 -8.57 19.30
N PRO A 12 6.13 -7.38 19.50
CA PRO A 12 5.35 -6.22 19.93
C PRO A 12 4.18 -6.10 18.96
N ALA A 13 2.96 -6.18 19.48
CA ALA A 13 1.76 -5.98 18.68
C ALA A 13 1.97 -4.67 17.92
N PRO A 14 1.89 -4.67 16.57
CA PRO A 14 2.12 -3.46 15.81
C PRO A 14 1.20 -2.39 16.37
N ALA A 15 1.74 -1.19 16.58
CA ALA A 15 0.95 -0.05 17.02
C ALA A 15 -0.30 0.05 16.14
N PRO A 16 -1.46 0.50 16.67
CA PRO A 16 -2.70 0.58 15.90
C PRO A 16 -2.54 1.35 14.58
N ASP A 17 -1.59 2.28 14.54
CA ASP A 17 -1.18 3.05 13.36
C ASP A 17 -0.49 2.21 12.27
N ASP A 18 0.37 1.26 12.65
CA ASP A 18 1.06 0.35 11.72
C ASP A 18 0.07 -0.54 10.98
N THR A 19 -0.93 -1.06 11.70
CA THR A 19 -1.97 -1.91 11.09
C THR A 19 -2.85 -1.11 10.13
N ARG A 20 -3.11 0.17 10.42
CA ARG A 20 -3.87 1.08 9.55
C ARG A 20 -3.11 1.34 8.25
N MET A 21 -1.83 1.71 8.34
CA MET A 21 -1.02 1.99 7.15
C MET A 21 -0.82 0.75 6.28
N GLN A 22 -0.64 -0.43 6.87
CA GLN A 22 -0.57 -1.68 6.11
C GLN A 22 -1.87 -1.98 5.35
N LYS A 23 -3.04 -1.78 5.99
CA LYS A 23 -4.34 -1.96 5.32
C LYS A 23 -4.55 -0.97 4.19
N LEU A 24 -4.17 0.30 4.42
CA LEU A 24 -4.32 1.34 3.41
C LEU A 24 -3.38 1.09 2.23
N ARG A 25 -2.14 0.66 2.49
CA ARG A 25 -1.17 0.21 1.49
C ARG A 25 -1.73 -0.92 0.62
N ALA A 26 -2.23 -1.97 1.25
CA ALA A 26 -2.78 -3.13 0.55
C ALA A 26 -4.00 -2.75 -0.31
N CYS A 27 -4.89 -1.92 0.22
CA CYS A 27 -6.04 -1.43 -0.52
C CYS A 27 -5.63 -0.60 -1.75
N VAL A 28 -4.69 0.35 -1.58
CA VAL A 28 -4.22 1.19 -2.69
C VAL A 28 -3.61 0.34 -3.79
N LEU A 29 -2.75 -0.62 -3.44
CA LEU A 29 -2.14 -1.52 -4.43
C LEU A 29 -3.17 -2.38 -5.16
N ALA A 30 -4.26 -2.77 -4.51
CA ALA A 30 -5.35 -3.52 -5.12
C ALA A 30 -6.27 -2.69 -6.02
N ASP A 31 -6.43 -1.38 -5.74
CA ASP A 31 -7.25 -0.46 -6.56
C ASP A 31 -6.47 0.11 -7.75
N LEU A 32 -5.13 0.10 -7.69
CA LEU A 32 -4.30 0.54 -8.81
C LEU A 32 -4.46 -0.39 -10.03
N PRO A 33 -4.39 0.16 -11.25
CA PRO A 33 -4.43 -0.64 -12.45
C PRO A 33 -3.25 -1.63 -12.46
N PRO A 34 -3.49 -2.88 -12.90
CA PRO A 34 -2.45 -3.90 -12.92
C PRO A 34 -1.33 -3.50 -13.89
N PRO A 35 -0.09 -3.93 -13.61
CA PRO A 35 1.02 -3.70 -14.53
C PRO A 35 0.77 -4.43 -15.86
N GLU A 36 1.13 -3.80 -16.99
CA GLU A 36 1.03 -4.43 -18.32
C GLU A 36 1.97 -5.63 -18.48
N GLN A 37 3.02 -5.71 -17.66
CA GLN A 37 3.96 -6.84 -17.61
C GLN A 37 4.12 -7.33 -16.17
N ALA A 38 4.07 -8.65 -15.98
CA ALA A 38 4.31 -9.26 -14.68
C ALA A 38 5.80 -9.14 -14.28
N GLY A 39 6.08 -8.69 -13.06
CA GLY A 39 7.42 -8.79 -12.46
C GLY A 39 8.32 -7.56 -12.57
N GLY A 40 7.78 -6.34 -12.55
CA GLY A 40 8.60 -5.13 -12.50
C GLY A 40 7.86 -3.91 -11.98
N ASP A 41 8.60 -2.83 -11.75
CA ASP A 41 8.03 -1.52 -11.45
C ASP A 41 7.12 -1.08 -12.61
N TRP A 42 5.92 -0.60 -12.31
CA TRP A 42 5.02 -0.08 -13.35
C TRP A 42 4.66 1.37 -13.12
N THR A 43 4.19 2.04 -14.16
CA THR A 43 3.86 3.45 -14.11
C THR A 43 2.36 3.64 -14.13
N VAL A 44 1.84 4.40 -13.17
CA VAL A 44 0.45 4.84 -13.15
C VAL A 44 0.40 6.36 -13.17
N SER A 45 -0.72 6.93 -13.58
CA SER A 45 -0.92 8.38 -13.47
C SER A 45 -0.99 8.77 -11.99
N ALA A 46 -0.37 9.89 -11.62
CA ALA A 46 -0.44 10.44 -10.26
C ALA A 46 -1.89 10.69 -9.81
N TYR A 47 -2.76 11.08 -10.75
CA TYR A 47 -4.20 11.20 -10.52
C TYR A 47 -4.83 9.87 -10.06
N VAL A 48 -4.54 8.77 -10.76
CA VAL A 48 -5.06 7.42 -10.43
C VAL A 48 -4.57 6.98 -9.05
N PHE A 49 -3.31 7.27 -8.71
CA PHE A 49 -2.77 6.98 -7.38
C PHE A 49 -3.48 7.75 -6.26
N VAL A 50 -3.77 9.04 -6.49
CA VAL A 50 -4.51 9.87 -5.53
C VAL A 50 -5.96 9.39 -5.37
N GLU A 51 -6.64 9.03 -6.46
CA GLU A 51 -8.01 8.50 -6.39
C GLU A 51 -8.06 7.18 -5.60
N ALA A 52 -7.13 6.24 -5.87
CA ALA A 52 -7.04 4.98 -5.15
C ALA A 52 -6.84 5.22 -3.64
N TYR A 53 -5.94 6.13 -3.27
CA TYR A 53 -5.73 6.52 -1.89
C TYR A 53 -7.01 7.06 -1.23
N GLN A 54 -7.72 7.98 -1.89
CA GLN A 54 -8.93 8.59 -1.33
C GLN A 54 -10.03 7.55 -1.12
N ARG A 55 -10.24 6.63 -2.07
CA ARG A 55 -11.21 5.54 -1.94
C ARG A 55 -10.88 4.61 -0.78
N CYS A 56 -9.62 4.20 -0.67
CA CYS A 56 -9.15 3.32 0.39
C CYS A 56 -9.20 3.97 1.78
N GLN A 57 -8.93 5.27 1.85
CA GLN A 57 -9.05 6.04 3.08
C GLN A 57 -10.52 6.15 3.54
N GLN A 58 -11.44 6.46 2.62
CA GLN A 58 -12.88 6.52 2.88
C GLN A 58 -13.40 5.17 3.37
N ALA A 59 -13.02 4.07 2.71
CA ALA A 59 -13.39 2.71 3.10
C ALA A 59 -12.84 2.32 4.48
N SER A 60 -11.72 2.92 4.91
CA SER A 60 -11.12 2.68 6.22
C SER A 60 -11.75 3.52 7.34
N GLY A 61 -12.71 4.42 7.04
CA GLY A 61 -13.31 5.33 8.01
C GLY A 61 -12.31 6.33 8.62
N ALA A 62 -11.20 6.56 7.91
CA ALA A 62 -10.04 7.30 8.40
C ALA A 62 -10.16 8.80 8.07
N ALA A 63 -9.81 9.68 9.02
CA ALA A 63 -9.60 11.09 8.73
C ALA A 63 -8.48 11.27 7.69
N SER A 64 -8.70 12.16 6.72
CA SER A 64 -7.74 12.47 5.67
C SER A 64 -6.49 13.14 6.21
N GLY A 65 -5.38 12.40 6.27
CA GLY A 65 -4.07 12.91 6.65
C GLY A 65 -3.19 13.14 5.42
N THR A 66 -2.80 14.39 5.16
CA THR A 66 -1.79 14.68 4.11
C THR A 66 -0.45 14.01 4.42
N ASP A 67 -0.15 13.77 5.70
CA ASP A 67 1.05 13.05 6.14
C ASP A 67 0.99 11.56 5.77
N ASP A 68 -0.15 10.90 6.02
CA ASP A 68 -0.40 9.51 5.61
C ASP A 68 -0.20 9.34 4.10
N PHE A 69 -0.72 10.27 3.30
CA PHE A 69 -0.55 10.24 1.85
C PHE A 69 0.92 10.35 1.45
N ARG A 70 1.69 11.25 2.08
CA ARG A 70 3.12 11.41 1.80
C ARG A 70 3.95 10.22 2.28
N ALA A 71 3.61 9.63 3.41
CA ALA A 71 4.25 8.42 3.92
C ALA A 71 4.03 7.26 2.96
N LEU A 72 2.78 7.02 2.57
CA LEU A 72 2.39 5.96 1.64
C LEU A 72 2.96 6.19 0.23
N GLY A 73 2.92 7.44 -0.26
CA GLY A 73 3.54 7.81 -1.53
C GLY A 73 5.04 7.52 -1.57
N ARG A 74 5.78 7.75 -0.47
CA ARG A 74 7.22 7.43 -0.38
C ARG A 74 7.50 5.94 -0.28
N ASP A 75 6.59 5.17 0.29
CA ASP A 75 6.70 3.71 0.45
C ASP A 75 6.37 2.97 -0.86
N LEU A 76 5.29 3.38 -1.53
CA LEU A 76 4.75 2.67 -2.69
C LEU A 76 5.29 3.17 -4.03
N ALA A 77 5.67 4.44 -4.10
CA ALA A 77 5.88 5.11 -5.37
C ALA A 77 7.15 5.97 -5.39
N ARG A 78 7.69 6.16 -6.59
CA ARG A 78 8.73 7.12 -6.90
C ARG A 78 8.21 8.13 -7.92
N PRO A 79 8.40 9.44 -7.68
CA PRO A 79 8.07 10.44 -8.68
C PRO A 79 8.96 10.26 -9.92
N LEU A 80 8.37 10.44 -11.10
CA LEU A 80 9.11 10.46 -12.36
C LEU A 80 9.51 11.92 -12.64
N THR A 81 10.82 12.21 -12.62
CA THR A 81 11.34 13.56 -12.85
C THR A 81 10.99 14.09 -14.24
N GLU A 82 10.87 13.18 -15.20
CA GLU A 82 10.57 13.48 -16.61
C GLU A 82 9.08 13.75 -16.84
N ASP A 83 8.19 13.18 -16.02
CA ASP A 83 6.73 13.36 -16.10
C ASP A 83 6.10 13.39 -14.70
N PRO A 84 5.85 14.60 -14.14
CA PRO A 84 5.28 14.74 -12.79
C PRO A 84 3.81 14.30 -12.70
N SER A 85 3.15 14.05 -13.84
CA SER A 85 1.78 13.54 -13.89
C SER A 85 1.72 12.03 -13.72
N ARG A 86 2.88 11.35 -13.64
CA ARG A 86 2.99 9.90 -13.48
C ARG A 86 3.86 9.56 -12.27
N VAL A 87 3.56 8.41 -11.68
CA VAL A 87 4.34 7.84 -10.58
C VAL A 87 4.71 6.41 -10.92
N ARG A 88 5.96 6.05 -10.60
CA ARG A 88 6.45 4.69 -10.73
C ARG A 88 6.15 3.94 -9.44
N ILE A 89 5.30 2.92 -9.52
CA ILE A 89 5.02 2.03 -8.41
C ILE A 89 6.16 1.04 -8.30
N THR A 90 6.81 1.02 -7.14
CA THR A 90 7.96 0.14 -6.84
C THR A 90 7.60 -0.98 -5.85
N ALA A 91 6.36 -0.99 -5.37
CA ALA A 91 5.85 -2.07 -4.53
C ALA A 91 5.39 -3.25 -5.38
N GLU A 92 5.43 -4.46 -4.82
CA GLU A 92 4.98 -5.66 -5.54
C GLU A 92 3.47 -5.60 -5.83
N PRO A 93 3.04 -5.98 -7.05
CA PRO A 93 1.63 -6.03 -7.37
C PRO A 93 0.94 -7.11 -6.52
N PRO A 94 -0.32 -6.89 -6.10
CA PRO A 94 -1.08 -7.91 -5.37
C PRO A 94 -1.33 -9.09 -6.30
N GLY A 95 -0.59 -10.19 -6.09
CA GLY A 95 -0.66 -11.40 -6.93
C GLY A 95 0.62 -11.75 -7.68
N GLY A 96 1.73 -11.05 -7.43
CA GLY A 96 3.07 -11.53 -7.82
C GLY A 96 3.40 -12.80 -7.05
N ALA A 97 3.08 -13.96 -7.62
CA ALA A 97 3.67 -15.21 -7.16
C ALA A 97 5.17 -15.20 -7.49
N PRO A 98 6.04 -15.78 -6.64
CA PRO A 98 7.46 -15.97 -6.94
C PRO A 98 7.68 -16.88 -8.15
#